data_AF-A0A5B9YHR0-F1
#
_entry.id   AF-A0A5B9YHR0-F1
#
_cell.length_a   1.000
_cell.length_b   1.000
_cell.length_c   1.000
_cell.angle_alpha   90.00
_cell.angle_beta   90.00
_cell.angle_gamma   90.00
#
_symmetry.space_group_name_H-M   'P 1'
#
loop_
_entity.id
_entity.type
_entity.pdbx_description
1 polymer ?
#
loop_
_entity_poly.entity_id
_entity_poly.type
_entity_poly.pdbx_seq_one_letter_code
_entity_poly.pdbx_strand_id
1 'polypeptide(L)'
;MMKESLLYKVMSAIHVILFVSVLCFGITLLSGTLLMIPSIAAAFVIGRMIIYNEFDINDSIIKSFFREFKKALCLLRFIPVNLILLFNIVGIMVAVKLEMTMYAVLCLVIIALLLTMIFYIAGFYVFIANKMTLVEVAFCMFYKPTLLIPLFSAMVIFTFFFQGLIVKILLASGFIFLFIIELVVFLHMLYYKQLNGIEEEGEYAQLVKYAMGKCANLEITQKK
;
A
#
# COMPACT_ATOMS: atom_id res chain seq x y z
N MET A 1 -26.76 12.06 20.73
CA MET A 1 -25.37 12.06 21.27
C MET A 1 -25.20 10.82 22.14
N MET A 2 -24.40 9.85 21.69
CA MET A 2 -23.96 8.72 22.52
C MET A 2 -22.43 8.84 22.68
N LYS A 3 -21.91 8.54 23.87
CA LYS A 3 -20.53 8.90 24.23
C LYS A 3 -19.51 8.13 23.39
N GLU A 4 -18.60 8.87 22.76
CA GLU A 4 -17.40 8.32 22.12
C GLU A 4 -16.46 7.71 23.17
N SER A 5 -16.66 6.42 23.50
CA SER A 5 -15.64 5.70 24.26
C SER A 5 -14.43 5.43 23.35
N LEU A 6 -13.23 5.46 23.92
CA LEU A 6 -12.01 5.10 23.18
C LEU A 6 -12.11 3.66 22.63
N LEU A 7 -12.78 2.76 23.35
CA LEU A 7 -13.15 1.42 22.89
C LEU A 7 -14.04 1.44 21.63
N TYR A 8 -15.05 2.31 21.55
CA TYR A 8 -15.89 2.43 20.35
C TYR A 8 -15.07 2.88 19.14
N LYS A 9 -14.20 3.89 19.31
CA LYS A 9 -13.29 4.35 18.23
C LYS A 9 -12.33 3.24 17.77
N VAL A 10 -11.71 2.51 18.71
CA VAL A 10 -10.82 1.38 18.40
C VAL A 10 -11.56 0.23 17.70
N MET A 11 -12.71 -0.20 18.23
CA MET A 11 -13.51 -1.29 17.64
C MET A 11 -14.03 -0.90 16.24
N SER A 12 -14.47 0.34 16.06
CA SER A 12 -14.89 0.85 14.76
C SER A 12 -13.73 0.87 13.75
N ALA A 13 -12.56 1.36 14.14
CA ALA A 13 -11.38 1.36 13.28
C ALA A 13 -11.02 -0.06 12.82
N ILE A 14 -10.97 -1.03 13.76
CA ILE A 14 -10.75 -2.46 13.48
C ILE A 14 -11.79 -2.99 12.49
N HIS A 15 -13.06 -2.61 12.63
CA HIS A 15 -14.13 -3.03 11.73
C HIS A 15 -13.93 -2.51 10.29
N VAL A 16 -13.54 -1.24 10.12
CA VAL A 16 -13.36 -0.64 8.80
C VAL A 16 -12.22 -1.32 8.02
N ILE A 17 -11.02 -1.47 8.61
CA ILE A 17 -9.92 -2.24 7.95
C ILE A 17 -10.27 -3.73 7.78
N LEU A 18 -10.97 -4.40 8.71
CA LEU A 18 -11.38 -5.79 8.46
C LEU A 18 -12.21 -5.93 7.16
N PHE A 19 -13.21 -5.07 6.97
CA PHE A 19 -14.02 -5.08 5.74
C PHE A 19 -13.23 -4.60 4.50
N VAL A 20 -12.45 -3.53 4.60
CA VAL A 20 -11.66 -3.00 3.46
C VAL A 20 -10.61 -3.99 2.99
N SER A 21 -9.93 -4.71 3.89
CA SER A 21 -8.99 -5.77 3.51
C SER A 21 -9.69 -6.97 2.89
N VAL A 22 -10.81 -7.43 3.46
CA VAL A 22 -11.57 -8.56 2.87
C VAL A 22 -12.05 -8.23 1.46
N LEU A 23 -12.49 -6.99 1.20
CA LEU A 23 -12.86 -6.53 -0.14
C LEU A 23 -11.64 -6.43 -1.07
N CYS A 24 -10.54 -5.83 -0.62
CA CYS A 24 -9.31 -5.66 -1.40
C CYS A 24 -8.65 -7.01 -1.78
N PHE A 25 -8.45 -7.90 -0.81
CA PHE A 25 -7.91 -9.25 -1.05
C PHE A 25 -8.90 -10.11 -1.84
N GLY A 26 -10.21 -10.02 -1.56
CA GLY A 26 -11.24 -10.75 -2.29
C GLY A 26 -11.24 -10.41 -3.78
N ILE A 27 -11.26 -9.13 -4.14
CA ILE A 27 -11.20 -8.69 -5.55
C ILE A 27 -9.84 -9.03 -6.18
N THR A 28 -8.73 -8.86 -5.45
CA THR A 28 -7.39 -9.21 -5.94
C THR A 28 -7.29 -10.71 -6.28
N LEU A 29 -7.84 -11.58 -5.42
CA LEU A 29 -7.81 -13.03 -5.62
C LEU A 29 -8.80 -13.48 -6.71
N LEU A 30 -10.05 -12.99 -6.69
CA LEU A 30 -11.06 -13.31 -7.71
C LEU A 30 -10.69 -12.82 -9.12
N SER A 31 -9.88 -11.78 -9.23
CA SER A 31 -9.39 -11.25 -10.52
C SER A 31 -8.01 -11.78 -10.94
N GLY A 32 -7.41 -12.73 -10.22
CA GLY A 32 -6.08 -13.25 -10.54
C GLY A 32 -5.01 -12.15 -10.58
N THR A 33 -5.06 -11.20 -9.63
CA THR A 33 -4.27 -9.96 -9.55
C THR A 33 -4.55 -8.87 -10.57
N LEU A 34 -5.39 -9.10 -11.60
CA LEU A 34 -5.65 -8.08 -12.65
C LEU A 34 -6.25 -6.77 -12.10
N LEU A 35 -7.07 -6.86 -11.04
CA LEU A 35 -7.68 -5.70 -10.36
C LEU A 35 -6.94 -5.30 -9.06
N MET A 36 -5.70 -5.76 -8.85
CA MET A 36 -4.92 -5.48 -7.64
C MET A 36 -4.67 -3.98 -7.42
N ILE A 37 -4.13 -3.28 -8.43
CA ILE A 37 -3.87 -1.83 -8.38
C ILE A 37 -5.11 -1.01 -7.98
N PRO A 38 -6.27 -1.11 -8.66
CA PRO A 38 -7.46 -0.36 -8.25
C PRO A 38 -8.04 -0.79 -6.90
N SER A 39 -7.83 -2.05 -6.47
CA SER A 39 -8.26 -2.53 -5.14
C SER A 39 -7.45 -1.88 -4.01
N ILE A 40 -6.12 -1.84 -4.16
CA ILE A 40 -5.22 -1.22 -3.18
C ILE A 40 -5.40 0.30 -3.17
N ALA A 41 -5.58 0.93 -4.34
CA ALA A 41 -5.92 2.36 -4.41
C ALA A 41 -7.24 2.68 -3.70
N ALA A 42 -8.29 1.85 -3.85
CA ALA A 42 -9.55 2.03 -3.12
C ALA A 42 -9.38 1.88 -1.60
N ALA A 43 -8.56 0.92 -1.16
CA ALA A 43 -8.22 0.76 0.25
C ALA A 43 -7.48 1.99 0.80
N PHE A 44 -6.48 2.50 0.07
CA PHE A 44 -5.71 3.69 0.45
C PHE A 44 -6.56 4.97 0.44
N VAL A 45 -7.57 5.12 -0.43
CA VAL A 45 -8.51 6.26 -0.34
C VAL A 45 -9.26 6.21 0.99
N ILE A 46 -9.69 5.03 1.44
CA ILE A 46 -10.39 4.88 2.72
C ILE A 46 -9.44 5.07 3.91
N GLY A 47 -8.22 4.53 3.85
CA GLY A 47 -7.19 4.76 4.88
C GLY A 47 -6.84 6.24 5.02
N ARG A 48 -6.71 6.99 3.91
CA ARG A 48 -6.63 8.46 3.91
C ARG A 48 -7.86 9.10 4.56
N MET A 49 -9.09 8.72 4.18
CA MET A 49 -10.31 9.28 4.79
C MET A 49 -10.36 9.05 6.31
N ILE A 50 -9.80 7.94 6.81
CA ILE A 50 -9.66 7.68 8.26
C ILE A 50 -8.60 8.62 8.87
N ILE A 51 -7.42 8.75 8.25
CA ILE A 51 -6.33 9.62 8.72
C ILE A 51 -6.78 11.09 8.85
N TYR A 52 -7.56 11.59 7.89
CA TYR A 52 -8.05 12.97 7.86
C TYR A 52 -9.41 13.15 8.58
N ASN A 53 -9.94 12.12 9.25
CA ASN A 53 -11.27 12.10 9.89
C ASN A 53 -12.46 12.44 8.96
N GLU A 54 -12.31 12.21 7.64
CA GLU A 54 -13.36 12.39 6.62
C GLU A 54 -14.35 11.20 6.56
N PHE A 55 -14.04 10.07 7.20
CA PHE A 55 -14.80 8.83 7.07
C PHE A 55 -15.98 8.74 8.06
N ASP A 56 -17.21 8.87 7.56
CA ASP A 56 -18.40 8.55 8.36
C ASP A 56 -18.54 7.03 8.56
N ILE A 57 -18.35 6.62 9.81
CA ILE A 57 -18.48 5.24 10.33
C ILE A 57 -19.89 4.66 10.08
N ASN A 58 -20.92 5.52 9.94
CA ASN A 58 -22.30 5.10 9.73
C ASN A 58 -22.64 4.84 8.25
N ASP A 59 -21.86 5.35 7.29
CA ASP A 59 -22.06 5.04 5.86
C ASP A 59 -21.47 3.65 5.54
N SER A 60 -22.06 2.96 4.56
CA SER A 60 -21.73 1.56 4.31
C SER A 60 -20.31 1.41 3.78
N ILE A 61 -19.42 0.80 4.57
CA ILE A 61 -18.01 0.54 4.21
C ILE A 61 -17.91 -0.14 2.82
N ILE A 62 -18.78 -1.12 2.55
CA ILE A 62 -18.82 -1.85 1.27
C ILE A 62 -19.18 -0.90 0.11
N LYS A 63 -20.20 -0.05 0.29
CA LYS A 63 -20.65 0.95 -0.70
C LYS A 63 -19.56 1.99 -0.96
N SER A 64 -18.90 2.49 0.09
CA SER A 64 -17.77 3.41 -0.02
C SER A 64 -16.59 2.77 -0.73
N PHE A 65 -16.22 1.53 -0.40
CA PHE A 65 -15.16 0.79 -1.09
C PHE A 65 -15.46 0.67 -2.59
N PHE A 66 -16.65 0.19 -2.98
CA PHE A 66 -16.99 0.05 -4.40
C PHE A 66 -17.13 1.41 -5.13
N ARG A 67 -17.50 2.49 -4.42
CA ARG A 67 -17.51 3.87 -4.96
C ARG A 67 -16.11 4.33 -5.32
N GLU A 68 -15.14 4.16 -4.42
CA GLU A 68 -13.75 4.59 -4.65
C GLU A 68 -13.02 3.64 -5.61
N PHE A 69 -13.26 2.33 -5.53
CA PHE A 69 -12.79 1.34 -6.50
C PHE A 69 -13.22 1.68 -7.93
N LYS A 70 -14.49 2.08 -8.14
CA LYS A 70 -14.98 2.49 -9.47
C LYS A 70 -14.22 3.72 -10.02
N LYS A 71 -13.78 4.65 -9.17
CA LYS A 71 -12.92 5.78 -9.58
C LYS A 71 -11.51 5.30 -9.91
N ALA A 72 -10.97 4.39 -9.09
CA ALA A 72 -9.63 3.83 -9.24
C ALA A 72 -9.45 2.96 -10.50
N LEU A 73 -10.54 2.53 -11.17
CA LEU A 73 -10.47 1.80 -12.45
C LEU A 73 -9.69 2.55 -13.56
N CYS A 74 -9.50 3.87 -13.46
CA CYS A 74 -8.61 4.59 -14.38
C CYS A 74 -7.14 4.14 -14.29
N LEU A 75 -6.74 3.49 -13.19
CA LEU A 75 -5.42 2.87 -13.02
C LEU A 75 -5.25 1.57 -13.83
N LEU A 76 -6.29 1.05 -14.49
CA LEU A 76 -6.16 -0.05 -15.44
C LEU A 76 -5.25 0.27 -16.63
N ARG A 77 -4.89 1.54 -16.86
CA ARG A 77 -3.78 1.94 -17.75
C ARG A 77 -2.45 1.28 -17.39
N PHE A 78 -2.29 0.80 -16.15
CA PHE A 78 -1.12 0.10 -15.64
C PHE A 78 -1.30 -1.43 -15.58
N ILE A 79 -2.31 -2.00 -16.27
CA ILE A 79 -2.51 -3.46 -16.33
C ILE A 79 -1.29 -4.29 -16.80
N PRO A 80 -0.33 -3.79 -17.60
CA PRO A 80 0.91 -4.54 -17.89
C PRO A 80 1.71 -4.89 -16.64
N VAL A 81 1.67 -4.08 -15.57
CA VAL A 81 2.35 -4.37 -14.30
C VAL A 81 1.74 -5.63 -13.65
N ASN A 82 0.41 -5.73 -13.63
CA ASN A 82 -0.30 -6.89 -13.10
C ASN A 82 -0.12 -8.14 -13.99
N LEU A 83 -0.01 -7.97 -15.30
CA LEU A 83 0.29 -9.08 -16.22
C LEU A 83 1.71 -9.63 -16.00
N ILE A 84 2.73 -8.77 -15.88
CA ILE A 84 4.10 -9.21 -15.60
C ILE A 84 4.18 -9.87 -14.21
N LEU A 85 3.46 -9.35 -13.21
CA LEU A 85 3.33 -9.95 -11.88
C LEU A 85 2.75 -11.38 -11.99
N LEU A 86 1.63 -11.54 -12.68
CA LEU A 86 0.97 -12.84 -12.92
C LEU A 86 1.88 -13.83 -13.67
N PHE A 87 2.58 -13.38 -14.71
CA PHE A 87 3.53 -14.23 -15.44
C PHE A 87 4.70 -14.69 -14.56
N ASN A 88 5.20 -13.88 -13.64
CA ASN A 88 6.25 -14.32 -12.71
C ASN A 88 5.70 -15.28 -11.63
N ILE A 89 4.45 -15.12 -11.18
CA ILE A 89 3.80 -16.08 -10.26
C ILE A 89 3.68 -17.45 -10.95
N VAL A 90 3.20 -17.49 -12.20
CA VAL A 90 3.16 -18.72 -13.01
C VAL A 90 4.57 -19.25 -13.27
N GLY A 91 5.54 -18.37 -13.51
CA GLY A 91 6.96 -18.69 -13.64
C GLY A 91 7.51 -19.48 -12.45
N ILE A 92 7.24 -19.04 -11.21
CA ILE A 92 7.61 -19.79 -10.00
C ILE A 92 6.92 -21.16 -9.96
N MET A 93 5.62 -21.22 -10.25
CA MET A 93 4.86 -22.49 -10.23
C MET A 93 5.37 -23.53 -11.24
N VAL A 94 5.98 -23.10 -12.33
CA VAL A 94 6.68 -23.96 -13.30
C VAL A 94 8.12 -24.26 -12.83
N ALA A 95 8.87 -23.24 -12.41
CA ALA A 95 10.26 -23.36 -11.97
C ALA A 95 10.44 -24.37 -10.83
N VAL A 96 9.54 -24.35 -9.84
CA VAL A 96 9.55 -25.29 -8.70
C VAL A 96 9.30 -26.74 -9.16
N LYS A 97 8.46 -26.96 -10.18
CA LYS A 97 8.20 -28.30 -10.75
C LYS A 97 9.33 -28.83 -11.63
N LEU A 98 10.18 -27.93 -12.14
CA LEU A 98 11.35 -28.26 -12.97
C LEU A 98 12.66 -28.17 -12.18
N GLU A 99 12.59 -28.05 -10.85
CA GLU A 99 13.73 -27.91 -9.92
C GLU A 99 14.67 -26.71 -10.24
N MET A 100 14.19 -25.75 -11.03
CA MET A 100 14.93 -24.56 -11.48
C MET A 100 14.98 -23.47 -10.39
N THR A 101 15.58 -23.79 -9.25
CA THR A 101 15.66 -22.95 -8.04
C THR A 101 16.10 -21.51 -8.31
N MET A 102 17.18 -21.31 -9.09
CA MET A 102 17.68 -19.98 -9.45
C MET A 102 16.66 -19.13 -10.23
N TYR A 103 15.86 -19.76 -11.11
CA TYR A 103 14.83 -19.06 -11.86
C TYR A 103 13.61 -18.73 -10.98
N ALA A 104 13.24 -19.63 -10.06
CA ALA A 104 12.21 -19.35 -9.05
C ALA A 104 12.58 -18.14 -8.17
N VAL A 105 13.84 -18.06 -7.71
CA VAL A 105 14.35 -16.93 -6.92
C VAL A 105 14.35 -15.63 -7.74
N LEU A 106 14.73 -15.67 -9.02
CA LEU A 106 14.70 -14.50 -9.89
C LEU A 106 13.27 -13.95 -10.07
N CYS A 107 12.30 -14.83 -10.37
CA CYS A 107 10.89 -14.43 -10.44
C CYS A 107 10.36 -13.88 -9.12
N LEU A 108 10.80 -14.41 -7.98
CA LEU A 108 10.41 -13.95 -6.64
C LEU A 108 10.91 -12.52 -6.36
N VAL A 109 12.16 -12.22 -6.73
CA VAL A 109 12.72 -10.85 -6.66
C VAL A 109 11.95 -9.88 -7.56
N ILE A 110 11.59 -10.31 -8.78
CA ILE A 110 10.78 -9.50 -9.73
C ILE A 110 9.38 -9.25 -9.17
N ILE A 111 8.72 -10.25 -8.57
CA ILE A 111 7.43 -10.09 -7.89
C ILE A 111 7.56 -9.07 -6.75
N ALA A 112 8.55 -9.18 -5.88
CA ALA A 112 8.72 -8.25 -4.76
C ALA A 112 8.90 -6.79 -5.24
N LEU A 113 9.60 -6.58 -6.35
CA LEU A 113 9.75 -5.26 -6.98
C LEU A 113 8.43 -4.75 -7.57
N LEU A 114 7.66 -5.60 -8.26
CA LEU A 114 6.37 -5.24 -8.85
C LEU A 114 5.29 -4.97 -7.78
N LEU A 115 5.22 -5.79 -6.72
CA LEU A 115 4.37 -5.54 -5.56
C LEU A 115 4.69 -4.17 -4.93
N THR A 116 5.98 -3.88 -4.74
CA THR A 116 6.44 -2.58 -4.26
C THR A 116 5.97 -1.46 -5.19
N MET A 117 6.21 -1.58 -6.50
CA MET A 117 5.78 -0.58 -7.50
C MET A 117 4.27 -0.34 -7.47
N ILE A 118 3.44 -1.39 -7.34
CA ILE A 118 1.98 -1.28 -7.23
C ILE A 118 1.56 -0.44 -6.01
N PHE A 119 2.24 -0.58 -4.87
CA PHE A 119 1.98 0.28 -3.71
C PHE A 119 2.32 1.75 -3.95
N TYR A 120 3.40 2.08 -4.68
CA TYR A 120 3.67 3.47 -5.06
C TYR A 120 2.68 4.01 -6.11
N ILE A 121 2.21 3.20 -7.07
CA ILE A 121 1.14 3.59 -8.00
C ILE A 121 -0.13 3.97 -7.22
N ALA A 122 -0.53 3.15 -6.25
CA ALA A 122 -1.69 3.43 -5.40
C ALA A 122 -1.48 4.67 -4.53
N GLY A 123 -0.32 4.80 -3.86
CA GLY A 123 -0.01 5.95 -3.02
C GLY A 123 0.03 7.27 -3.78
N PHE A 124 0.69 7.32 -4.93
CA PHE A 124 0.79 8.54 -5.74
C PHE A 124 -0.59 8.97 -6.26
N TYR A 125 -1.48 8.01 -6.59
CA TYR A 125 -2.86 8.27 -6.98
C TYR A 125 -3.68 8.91 -5.84
N VAL A 126 -3.57 8.35 -4.64
CA VAL A 126 -4.37 8.76 -3.47
C VAL A 126 -3.88 10.06 -2.83
N PHE A 127 -2.57 10.29 -2.83
CA PHE A 127 -1.95 11.39 -2.09
C PHE A 127 -1.49 12.56 -2.98
N ILE A 128 -1.12 12.34 -4.25
CA ILE A 128 -0.53 13.39 -5.11
C ILE A 128 -1.45 13.76 -6.29
N ALA A 129 -1.66 12.87 -7.27
CA ALA A 129 -2.38 13.23 -8.50
C ALA A 129 -2.96 12.03 -9.28
N ASN A 130 -4.15 12.24 -9.86
CA ASN A 130 -4.80 11.29 -10.78
C ASN A 130 -4.08 11.17 -12.15
N LYS A 131 -3.44 12.25 -12.61
CA LYS A 131 -2.60 12.28 -13.82
C LYS A 131 -1.18 11.93 -13.42
N MET A 132 -0.60 10.90 -14.05
CA MET A 132 0.59 10.22 -13.55
C MET A 132 1.15 9.26 -14.61
N THR A 133 2.47 9.16 -14.69
CA THR A 133 3.23 8.23 -15.54
C THR A 133 3.94 7.17 -14.69
N LEU A 134 4.29 6.02 -15.29
CA LEU A 134 5.13 5.01 -14.63
C LEU A 134 6.54 5.55 -14.28
N VAL A 135 7.01 6.56 -15.02
CA VAL A 135 8.33 7.18 -14.85
C VAL A 135 8.37 8.01 -13.56
N GLU A 136 7.37 8.86 -13.32
CA GLU A 136 7.24 9.63 -12.06
C GLU A 136 7.14 8.72 -10.84
N VAL A 137 6.38 7.62 -10.95
CA VAL A 137 6.26 6.61 -9.88
C VAL A 137 7.61 5.92 -9.61
N ALA A 138 8.35 5.55 -10.65
CA ALA A 138 9.67 4.94 -10.50
C ALA A 138 10.68 5.92 -9.85
N PHE A 139 10.69 7.19 -10.26
CA PHE A 139 11.51 8.21 -9.60
C PHE A 139 11.09 8.42 -8.14
N CYS A 140 9.80 8.49 -7.84
CA CYS A 140 9.30 8.59 -6.46
C CYS A 140 9.72 7.40 -5.60
N MET A 141 9.72 6.18 -6.16
CA MET A 141 10.16 4.96 -5.48
C MET A 141 11.64 5.02 -5.09
N PHE A 142 12.51 5.39 -6.03
CA PHE A 142 13.95 5.46 -5.79
C PHE A 142 14.42 6.72 -5.04
N TYR A 143 13.57 7.74 -4.87
CA TYR A 143 13.98 9.02 -4.27
C TYR A 143 14.48 8.89 -2.82
N LYS A 144 13.89 7.99 -2.01
CA LYS A 144 14.30 7.78 -0.61
C LYS A 144 14.58 6.29 -0.31
N PRO A 145 15.76 5.76 -0.69
CA PRO A 145 16.09 4.35 -0.53
C PRO A 145 15.96 3.81 0.90
N THR A 146 16.17 4.65 1.92
CA THR A 146 16.08 4.25 3.34
C THR A 146 14.68 3.84 3.80
N LEU A 147 13.62 4.29 3.10
CA LEU A 147 12.24 3.85 3.33
C LEU A 147 11.78 2.81 2.29
N LEU A 148 12.37 2.80 1.09
CA LEU A 148 12.15 1.76 0.07
C LEU A 148 12.67 0.39 0.52
N ILE A 149 13.88 0.32 1.08
CA ILE A 149 14.54 -0.95 1.44
C ILE A 149 13.70 -1.77 2.44
N PRO A 150 13.19 -1.22 3.56
CA PRO A 150 12.30 -1.96 4.46
C PRO A 150 11.03 -2.49 3.77
N LEU A 151 10.42 -1.71 2.88
CA LEU A 151 9.21 -2.11 2.15
C LEU A 151 9.51 -3.24 1.15
N PHE A 152 10.59 -3.14 0.39
CA PHE A 152 11.04 -4.20 -0.53
C PHE A 152 11.43 -5.47 0.23
N SER A 153 12.18 -5.36 1.33
CA SER A 153 12.51 -6.51 2.20
C SER A 153 11.24 -7.15 2.78
N ALA A 154 10.23 -6.38 3.18
CA ALA A 154 8.94 -6.93 3.59
C ALA A 154 8.25 -7.68 2.44
N MET A 155 8.26 -7.15 1.20
CA MET A 155 7.72 -7.87 0.04
C MET A 155 8.47 -9.18 -0.27
N VAL A 156 9.81 -9.19 -0.15
CA VAL A 156 10.62 -10.42 -0.28
C VAL A 156 10.28 -11.42 0.82
N ILE A 157 10.12 -10.98 2.08
CA ILE A 157 9.70 -11.86 3.19
C ILE A 157 8.30 -12.43 2.93
N PHE A 158 7.32 -11.60 2.56
CA PHE A 158 5.98 -12.09 2.23
C PHE A 158 6.01 -13.14 1.12
N THR A 159 6.77 -12.90 0.04
CA THR A 159 6.85 -13.81 -1.12
C THR A 159 7.64 -15.09 -0.83
N PHE A 160 8.68 -15.06 0.02
CA PHE A 160 9.39 -16.28 0.45
C PHE A 160 8.56 -17.17 1.37
N PHE A 161 7.79 -16.58 2.29
CA PHE A 161 7.03 -17.30 3.31
C PHE A 161 5.59 -17.68 2.87
N PHE A 162 5.34 -17.84 1.56
CA PHE A 162 4.01 -18.16 0.99
C PHE A 162 3.53 -19.62 1.23
N GLN A 163 3.70 -20.15 2.45
CA GLN A 163 2.99 -21.36 2.87
C GLN A 163 1.49 -21.07 3.03
N GLY A 164 0.64 -22.07 2.74
CA GLY A 164 -0.83 -21.93 2.88
C GLY A 164 -1.32 -21.62 4.30
N LEU A 165 -0.48 -21.82 5.33
CA LEU A 165 -0.74 -21.34 6.70
C LEU A 165 -0.66 -19.81 6.77
N ILE A 166 0.36 -19.22 6.16
CA ILE A 166 0.62 -17.77 6.18
C ILE A 166 -0.39 -17.03 5.29
N VAL A 167 -0.90 -17.64 4.23
CA VAL A 167 -2.07 -17.10 3.49
C VAL A 167 -3.32 -16.99 4.38
N LYS A 168 -3.57 -17.99 5.24
CA LYS A 168 -4.69 -17.93 6.21
C LYS A 168 -4.45 -16.87 7.29
N ILE A 169 -3.21 -16.69 7.74
CA ILE A 169 -2.83 -15.63 8.68
C ILE A 169 -3.01 -14.25 8.03
N LEU A 170 -2.55 -14.03 6.79
CA LEU A 170 -2.78 -12.77 6.06
C LEU A 170 -4.27 -12.51 5.78
N LEU A 171 -5.11 -13.53 5.59
CA LEU A 171 -6.56 -13.34 5.52
C LEU A 171 -7.19 -12.89 6.85
N ALA A 172 -6.57 -13.23 7.99
CA ALA A 172 -7.05 -12.86 9.33
C ALA A 172 -6.42 -11.57 9.89
N SER A 173 -5.16 -11.26 9.54
CA SER A 173 -4.38 -10.15 10.11
C SER A 173 -3.76 -9.21 9.06
N GLY A 174 -4.03 -9.42 7.77
CA GLY A 174 -3.38 -8.71 6.66
C GLY A 174 -3.64 -7.21 6.60
N PHE A 175 -4.73 -6.68 7.18
CA PHE A 175 -4.95 -5.24 7.23
C PHE A 175 -3.88 -4.53 8.09
N ILE A 176 -3.37 -5.14 9.17
CA ILE A 176 -2.28 -4.52 9.96
C ILE A 176 -1.07 -4.27 9.07
N PHE A 177 -0.69 -5.25 8.25
CA PHE A 177 0.40 -5.09 7.29
C PHE A 177 0.06 -4.11 6.16
N LEU A 178 -1.16 -4.15 5.60
CA LEU A 178 -1.61 -3.18 4.59
C LEU A 178 -1.60 -1.73 5.12
N PHE A 179 -2.00 -1.49 6.37
CA PHE A 179 -1.95 -0.15 6.99
C PHE A 179 -0.53 0.33 7.24
N ILE A 180 0.36 -0.56 7.70
CA ILE A 180 1.77 -0.24 7.90
C ILE A 180 2.44 0.10 6.56
N ILE A 181 2.13 -0.65 5.50
CA ILE A 181 2.59 -0.37 4.14
C ILE A 181 2.00 0.96 3.64
N GLU A 182 0.70 1.20 3.81
CA GLU A 182 0.04 2.46 3.47
C GLU A 182 0.71 3.66 4.15
N LEU A 183 0.99 3.56 5.45
CA LEU A 183 1.63 4.61 6.23
C LEU A 183 3.09 4.86 5.81
N VAL A 184 3.85 3.81 5.48
CA VAL A 184 5.22 3.94 4.92
C VAL A 184 5.21 4.56 3.52
N VAL A 185 4.21 4.25 2.69
CA VAL A 185 4.03 4.85 1.36
C VAL A 185 3.55 6.30 1.49
N PHE A 186 2.61 6.59 2.39
CA PHE A 186 2.15 7.95 2.71
C PHE A 186 3.32 8.84 3.12
N LEU A 187 4.19 8.38 4.04
CA LEU A 187 5.40 9.12 4.43
C LEU A 187 6.34 9.42 3.25
N HIS A 188 6.46 8.54 2.25
CA HIS A 188 7.20 8.85 1.01
C HIS A 188 6.50 9.94 0.20
N MET A 189 5.19 9.82 -0.02
CA MET A 189 4.44 10.78 -0.82
C MET A 189 4.46 12.18 -0.19
N LEU A 190 4.44 12.27 1.15
CA LEU A 190 4.65 13.50 1.90
C LEU A 190 6.04 14.12 1.68
N TYR A 191 7.11 13.32 1.76
CA TYR A 191 8.47 13.80 1.41
C TYR A 191 8.52 14.32 -0.03
N TYR A 192 7.95 13.57 -0.98
CA TYR A 192 7.94 13.94 -2.40
C TYR A 192 7.14 15.22 -2.68
N LYS A 193 6.01 15.46 -1.99
CA LYS A 193 5.27 16.74 -2.07
C LYS A 193 6.12 17.92 -1.63
N GLN A 194 6.72 17.83 -0.43
CA GLN A 194 7.49 18.92 0.17
C GLN A 194 8.65 19.37 -0.72
N LEU A 195 9.30 18.42 -1.40
CA LEU A 195 10.43 18.69 -2.30
C LEU A 195 10.02 19.32 -3.63
N ASN A 196 8.81 19.05 -4.11
CA ASN A 196 8.26 19.62 -5.34
C ASN A 196 7.41 20.88 -5.10
N GLY A 197 7.42 21.45 -3.89
CA GLY A 197 6.65 22.65 -3.54
C GLY A 197 5.13 22.46 -3.58
N ILE A 198 4.64 21.21 -3.53
CA ILE A 198 3.21 20.92 -3.51
C ILE A 198 2.70 21.20 -2.09
N GLU A 199 2.00 22.31 -1.92
CA GLU A 199 1.41 22.69 -0.62
C GLU A 199 0.38 21.65 -0.15
N GLU A 200 0.31 21.49 1.18
CA GLU A 200 -0.73 20.67 1.81
C GLU A 200 -1.58 21.54 2.74
N GLU A 201 -2.88 21.55 2.47
CA GLU A 201 -3.89 21.96 3.44
C GLU A 201 -4.14 20.78 4.40
N GLY A 202 -3.92 20.99 5.71
CA GLY A 202 -4.28 20.02 6.76
C GLY A 202 -3.27 19.88 7.90
N GLU A 203 -3.78 19.53 9.09
CA GLU A 203 -2.98 19.44 10.34
C GLU A 203 -1.89 18.36 10.28
N TYR A 204 -2.12 17.27 9.55
CA TYR A 204 -1.15 16.17 9.44
C TYR A 204 0.17 16.58 8.77
N ALA A 205 0.16 17.58 7.88
CA ALA A 205 1.38 18.14 7.30
C ALA A 205 2.31 18.75 8.39
N GLN A 206 1.72 19.31 9.46
CA GLN A 206 2.46 19.88 10.58
C GLN A 206 2.94 18.80 11.56
N LEU A 207 2.07 17.83 11.90
CA LEU A 207 2.45 16.67 12.73
C LEU A 207 3.60 15.88 12.12
N VAL A 208 3.58 15.66 10.80
CA VAL A 208 4.65 14.94 10.10
C VAL A 208 5.89 15.82 9.95
N LYS A 209 5.80 17.13 9.68
CA LYS A 209 6.96 18.04 9.79
C LYS A 209 7.63 17.97 11.18
N TYR A 210 6.84 17.90 12.26
CA TYR A 210 7.35 17.77 13.62
C TYR A 210 8.05 16.42 13.86
N ALA A 211 7.47 15.31 13.38
CA ALA A 211 8.08 13.98 13.47
C ALA A 211 9.37 13.87 12.64
N MET A 212 9.34 14.29 11.37
CA MET A 212 10.50 14.30 10.47
C MET A 212 11.62 15.21 11.00
N GLY A 213 11.28 16.39 11.54
CA GLY A 213 12.23 17.33 12.13
C GLY A 213 12.93 16.77 13.39
N LYS A 214 12.22 15.96 14.19
CA LYS A 214 12.85 15.22 15.29
C LYS A 214 13.85 14.16 14.79
N CYS A 215 13.53 13.41 13.75
CA CYS A 215 14.47 12.45 13.16
C CYS A 215 15.73 13.15 12.58
N ALA A 216 15.57 14.27 11.86
CA ALA A 216 16.71 15.03 11.34
C ALA A 216 17.63 15.56 12.46
N ASN A 217 17.06 16.09 13.55
CA ASN A 217 17.84 16.54 14.70
C ASN A 217 18.55 15.38 15.43
N LEU A 218 17.96 14.17 15.46
CA LEU A 218 18.61 12.98 16.02
C LEU A 218 19.83 12.55 15.21
N GLU A 219 19.75 12.54 13.87
CA GLU A 219 20.91 12.23 13.00
C GLU A 219 22.04 13.27 13.13
N ILE A 220 21.70 14.55 13.37
CA ILE A 220 22.69 15.60 13.65
C ILE A 220 23.32 15.44 15.04
N THR A 221 22.54 14.99 16.04
CA THR A 221 23.02 14.83 17.42
C THR A 221 23.87 13.56 17.61
N GLN A 222 23.67 12.52 16.78
CA GLN A 222 24.53 11.32 16.76
C GLN A 222 25.82 11.48 15.90
N LYS A 223 26.10 12.68 15.38
CA LYS A 223 27.33 13.01 14.63
C LYS A 223 28.16 14.10 15.32
N LYS A 224 28.07 14.18 16.65
CA LYS A 224 28.90 14.99 17.55
C LYS A 224 29.39 14.14 18.71
#